data_AF-A0A7C4II39-F1
#
_entry.id   AF-A0A7C4II39-F1
#
_cell.length_a   1.000
_cell.length_b   1.000
_cell.length_c   1.000
_cell.angle_alpha   90.00
_cell.angle_beta   90.00
_cell.angle_gamma   90.00
#
_symmetry.space_group_name_H-M   'P 1'
#
loop_
_entity.id
_entity.type
_entity.pdbx_description
1 polymer ?
#
loop_
_entity_poly.entity_id
_entity_poly.type
_entity_poly.pdbx_seq_one_letter_code
_entity_poly.pdbx_strand_id
1 'polypeptide(L)'
;MRKIRPYIVCSDGKGNLYEDRTLYAAGRSGFDFIPLYLHQMIEVPEGSDMFELPGRAAVGFNAQGYPGISTEGIAAASFIAPAYTQLHL
;
A
#
# COMPACT_ATOMS: atom_id res chain seq x y z
N MET A 1 -5.75 21.30 0.04
CA MET A 1 -5.64 20.31 -1.07
C MET A 1 -5.35 18.94 -0.47
N ARG A 2 -6.15 17.93 -0.83
CA ARG A 2 -5.88 16.53 -0.50
C ARG A 2 -4.58 16.11 -1.22
N LYS A 3 -3.53 15.76 -0.47
CA LYS A 3 -2.29 15.23 -1.05
C LYS A 3 -2.31 13.72 -0.95
N ILE A 4 -2.27 13.04 -2.10
CA ILE A 4 -1.85 11.65 -2.18
C ILE A 4 -0.36 11.67 -1.83
N ARG A 5 0.03 11.03 -0.72
CA ARG A 5 1.41 11.06 -0.21
C ARG A 5 2.03 9.70 0.12
N PRO A 6 1.29 8.67 0.55
CA PRO A 6 1.94 7.40 0.81
C PRO A 6 2.25 6.75 -0.54
N TYR A 7 3.50 6.37 -0.72
CA TYR A 7 3.90 5.47 -1.80
C TYR A 7 3.40 4.06 -1.50
N ILE A 8 3.29 3.22 -2.53
CA ILE A 8 3.08 1.79 -2.27
C ILE A 8 4.30 1.22 -1.54
N VAL A 9 4.06 0.19 -0.74
CA VAL A 9 5.13 -0.60 -0.10
C VAL A 9 5.27 -1.91 -0.86
N CYS A 10 6.51 -2.22 -1.23
CA CYS A 10 6.89 -3.42 -1.97
C CYS A 10 7.94 -4.21 -1.21
N SER A 11 8.08 -5.47 -1.58
CA SER A 11 9.18 -6.34 -1.15
C SER A 11 10.18 -6.56 -2.29
N ASP A 12 11.45 -6.70 -1.95
CA ASP A 12 12.56 -6.93 -2.89
C ASP A 12 12.84 -8.42 -3.18
N GLY A 13 12.02 -9.34 -2.65
CA GLY A 13 12.24 -10.79 -2.78
C GLY A 13 13.29 -11.36 -1.81
N LYS A 14 13.88 -10.53 -0.95
CA LYS A 14 14.97 -10.91 -0.02
C LYS A 14 14.60 -10.63 1.45
N GLY A 15 13.32 -10.37 1.71
CA GLY A 15 12.79 -10.06 3.03
C GLY A 15 12.88 -8.58 3.40
N ASN A 16 13.27 -7.68 2.48
CA ASN A 16 13.25 -6.24 2.74
C ASN A 16 12.01 -5.60 2.14
N LEU A 17 11.43 -4.67 2.89
CA LEU A 17 10.35 -3.82 2.42
C LEU A 17 10.89 -2.43 2.09
N TYR A 18 10.35 -1.83 1.04
CA TYR A 18 10.73 -0.50 0.59
C TYR A 18 9.54 0.23 -0.03
N GLU A 19 9.64 1.55 -0.10
CA GLU A 19 8.69 2.40 -0.82
C GLU A 19 9.04 2.43 -2.31
N ASP A 20 8.14 1.96 -3.17
CA ASP A 20 8.25 2.22 -4.60
C ASP A 20 7.67 3.61 -4.91
N ARG A 21 8.58 4.55 -5.16
CA ARG A 21 8.25 5.97 -5.37
C ARG A 21 7.66 6.28 -6.74
N THR A 22 7.48 5.28 -7.60
CA THR A 22 6.82 5.43 -8.90
C THR A 22 5.29 5.45 -8.77
N LEU A 23 4.74 4.88 -7.69
CA LEU A 23 3.31 4.71 -7.49
C LEU A 23 2.87 5.10 -6.07
N TYR A 24 1.72 5.76 -5.99
CA TYR A 24 1.04 6.07 -4.73
C TYR A 24 0.11 4.94 -4.29
N ALA A 25 -0.07 4.82 -2.98
CA ALA A 25 -0.92 3.81 -2.36
C ALA A 25 -2.38 3.91 -2.84
N ALA A 26 -2.96 2.75 -3.13
CA ALA A 26 -4.34 2.58 -3.54
C ALA A 26 -5.12 1.80 -2.48
N GLY A 27 -6.38 2.20 -2.29
CA GLY A 27 -7.40 1.43 -1.62
C GLY A 27 -8.23 0.67 -2.65
N ARG A 28 -9.07 -0.25 -2.18
CA ARG A 28 -10.01 -0.96 -3.05
C ARG A 28 -11.39 -1.00 -2.42
N SER A 29 -12.40 -0.58 -3.19
CA SER A 29 -13.81 -0.74 -2.83
C SER A 29 -14.48 -1.58 -3.91
N GLY A 30 -14.88 -2.81 -3.56
CA GLY A 30 -15.34 -3.79 -4.56
C GLY A 30 -14.27 -4.05 -5.63
N PHE A 31 -14.58 -3.67 -6.88
CA PHE A 31 -13.68 -3.79 -8.03
C PHE A 31 -12.91 -2.50 -8.37
N ASP A 32 -13.22 -1.40 -7.69
CA ASP A 32 -12.64 -0.10 -7.97
C ASP A 32 -11.40 0.16 -7.11
N PHE A 33 -10.34 0.63 -7.76
CA PHE A 33 -9.20 1.21 -7.07
C PHE A 33 -9.49 2.68 -6.76
N ILE A 34 -9.19 3.10 -5.53
CA ILE A 34 -9.39 4.48 -5.07
C ILE A 34 -8.09 5.04 -4.49
N PRO A 35 -7.80 6.34 -4.68
CA PRO A 35 -6.61 6.94 -4.10
C PRO A 35 -6.73 6.99 -2.57
N LEU A 36 -5.66 6.65 -1.86
CA LEU A 36 -5.60 6.83 -0.41
C LEU A 36 -4.89 8.14 -0.06
N TYR A 37 -5.52 8.93 0.80
CA TYR A 37 -4.93 10.15 1.32
C TYR A 37 -4.35 9.92 2.71
N LEU A 38 -3.24 10.61 3.03
CA LEU A 38 -2.51 10.41 4.29
C LEU A 38 -3.39 10.57 5.55
N HIS A 39 -4.34 11.50 5.54
CA HIS A 39 -5.26 11.74 6.67
C HIS A 39 -6.29 10.61 6.89
N GLN A 40 -6.37 9.64 5.97
CA GLN A 40 -7.24 8.47 6.05
C GLN A 40 -6.46 7.22 6.45
N MET A 41 -5.18 7.37 6.82
CA MET A 41 -4.31 6.29 7.24
C MET A 41 -3.93 6.45 8.69
N ILE A 42 -3.60 5.32 9.30
CA ILE A 42 -2.89 5.26 10.57
C ILE A 42 -1.48 4.74 10.28
N GLU A 43 -0.54 5.04 11.17
CA GLU A 43 0.74 4.34 11.16
C GLU A 43 0.53 2.86 11.44
N VAL A 44 1.43 2.01 10.91
CA VAL A 44 1.37 0.57 11.15
C VAL A 44 1.51 0.34 12.67
N PRO A 45 0.51 -0.29 13.32
CA PRO A 45 0.56 -0.45 14.77
C PRO A 45 1.75 -1.29 15.23
N GLU A 46 2.29 -0.94 16.39
CA GLU A 46 3.33 -1.73 17.05
C GLU A 46 2.86 -3.18 17.27
N GLY A 47 3.73 -4.14 16.95
CA GLY A 47 3.41 -5.57 17.00
C GLY A 47 2.64 -6.10 15.79
N SER A 48 2.43 -5.29 14.75
CA SER A 48 1.93 -5.78 13.46
C SER A 48 3.06 -6.49 12.69
N ASP A 49 2.73 -7.59 12.03
CA ASP A 49 3.66 -8.29 11.16
C ASP A 49 3.53 -7.82 9.72
N MET A 50 4.65 -7.79 9.00
CA MET A 50 4.67 -7.49 7.57
C MET A 50 5.24 -8.69 6.80
N PHE A 51 4.67 -8.96 5.63
CA PHE A 51 5.05 -10.10 4.82
C PHE A 51 4.98 -9.80 3.33
N GLU A 52 5.90 -10.43 2.59
CA GLU A 52 5.83 -10.52 1.15
C GLU A 52 4.67 -11.42 0.71
N LEU A 53 4.11 -11.10 -0.46
CA LEU A 53 3.12 -11.92 -1.14
C LEU A 53 3.69 -12.45 -2.47
N PRO A 54 4.41 -13.58 -2.46
CA PRO A 54 5.02 -14.14 -3.67
C PRO A 54 4.02 -14.32 -4.80
N GLY A 55 4.43 -13.93 -6.01
CA GLY A 55 3.59 -14.00 -7.21
C GLY A 55 2.48 -12.96 -7.31
N ARG A 56 2.38 -12.01 -6.36
CA ARG A 56 1.44 -10.89 -6.42
C ARG A 56 2.17 -9.60 -6.75
N ALA A 57 1.60 -8.83 -7.66
CA ALA A 57 2.11 -7.51 -8.02
C ALA A 57 1.47 -6.42 -7.17
N ALA A 58 2.26 -5.42 -6.78
CA ALA A 58 1.75 -4.25 -6.07
C ALA A 58 1.01 -3.33 -7.05
N VAL A 59 -0.13 -2.78 -6.63
CA VAL A 59 -0.97 -1.90 -7.45
C VAL A 59 -1.10 -0.54 -6.75
N GLY A 60 -0.97 0.53 -7.52
CA GLY A 60 -1.04 1.90 -7.02
C GLY A 60 -1.52 2.88 -8.08
N PHE A 61 -1.40 4.17 -7.80
CA PHE A 61 -1.72 5.26 -8.73
C PHE A 61 -0.45 6.00 -9.16
N ASN A 62 -0.30 6.27 -10.46
CA ASN A 62 0.80 7.12 -10.93
C ASN A 62 0.56 8.61 -10.60
N ALA A 63 1.52 9.47 -10.92
CA ALA A 63 1.43 10.91 -10.69
C ALA A 63 0.27 11.60 -11.43
N GLN A 64 -0.28 10.97 -12.46
CA GLN A 64 -1.41 11.45 -13.25
C GLN A 64 -2.76 10.93 -12.71
N GLY A 65 -2.75 10.08 -11.68
CA GLY A 65 -3.97 9.53 -11.06
C GLY A 65 -4.55 8.31 -11.78
N TYR A 66 -3.78 7.65 -12.65
CA TYR A 66 -4.20 6.39 -13.27
C TYR A 66 -3.66 5.19 -12.48
N PRO A 67 -4.45 4.09 -12.36
CA PRO A 67 -3.97 2.88 -11.72
C PRO A 67 -2.83 2.25 -12.53
N GLY A 68 -1.85 1.68 -11.84
CA GLY A 68 -0.66 1.06 -12.40
C GLY A 68 -0.14 -0.06 -11.50
N ILE A 69 0.75 -0.87 -12.07
CA ILE A 69 1.37 -2.01 -11.40
C ILE A 69 2.86 -1.70 -11.21
N SER A 70 3.41 -1.99 -10.04
CA SER A 70 4.85 -1.88 -9.83
C SER A 70 5.59 -2.88 -10.72
N THR A 71 6.61 -2.41 -11.44
CA THR A 71 7.45 -3.26 -12.30
C THR A 71 8.66 -3.83 -11.56
N GLU A 72 8.95 -3.32 -10.36
CA GLU A 72 10.19 -3.64 -9.64
C GLU A 72 9.95 -4.34 -8.30
N GLY A 73 8.73 -4.28 -7.76
CA GLY A 73 8.41 -4.73 -6.41
C GLY A 73 7.33 -5.80 -6.32
N ILE A 74 7.55 -6.76 -5.41
CA ILE A 74 6.54 -7.76 -5.03
C ILE A 74 5.56 -7.10 -4.06
N ALA A 75 4.27 -7.46 -4.13
CA ALA A 75 3.30 -6.95 -3.17
C ALA A 75 3.65 -7.37 -1.73
N ALA A 76 3.43 -6.46 -0.79
CA ALA A 76 3.53 -6.72 0.63
C ALA A 76 2.16 -6.55 1.31
N ALA A 77 1.99 -7.19 2.47
CA ALA A 77 0.82 -7.01 3.31
C ALA A 77 1.22 -6.97 4.79
N SER A 78 0.27 -6.50 5.61
CA SER A 78 0.42 -6.43 7.05
C SER A 78 -0.70 -7.22 7.74
N PHE A 79 -0.35 -7.92 8.81
CA PHE A 79 -1.32 -8.35 9.81
C PHE A 79 -1.31 -7.32 10.92
N ILE A 80 -2.37 -6.53 10.97
CA ILE A 80 -2.54 -5.46 11.95
C ILE A 80 -2.68 -6.07 13.34
N ALA A 81 -1.90 -5.55 14.29
CA ALA A 81 -1.97 -5.97 15.69
C ALA A 81 -3.42 -5.90 16.24
N PRO A 82 -3.78 -6.78 17.19
CA PRO A 82 -5.10 -6.75 17.83
C PRO A 82 -5.43 -5.39 18.45
N ALA A 83 -6.73 -5.10 18.60
CA ALA A 83 -7.27 -3.84 19.14
C ALA A 83 -7.09 -2.58 18.26
N TYR A 84 -6.51 -2.72 17.06
CA TYR A 84 -6.54 -1.68 16.03
C TYR A 84 -7.61 -2.01 14.98
N THR A 85 -8.33 -0.98 14.52
CA THR A 85 -9.30 -1.10 13.44
C THR A 85 -8.86 -0.25 12.26
N GLN A 86 -8.95 -0.81 11.06
CA GLN A 86 -8.78 -0.07 9.82
C GLN A 86 -10.17 0.18 9.23
N LEU A 87 -10.66 1.42 9.35
CA LEU A 87 -11.90 1.85 8.70
C LEU A 87 -11.56 2.82 7.58
N HIS A 88 -11.90 2.45 6.35
CA HIS A 88 -11.89 3.36 5.21
C HIS A 88 -13.27 3.31 4.55
N LEU A 89 -13.95 4.46 4.48
CA LEU A 89 -15.19 4.68 3.74
C LEU A 89 -14.88 5.60 2.55
#